data_AF-A0A8X6KLE6-F1
#
_entry.id   AF-A0A8X6KLE6-F1
#
_cell.length_a   1.000
_cell.length_b   1.000
_cell.length_c   1.000
_cell.angle_alpha   90.00
_cell.angle_beta   90.00
_cell.angle_gamma   90.00
#
_symmetry.space_group_name_H-M   'P 1'
#
loop_
_entity.id
_entity.type
_entity.pdbx_description
1 polymer ?
#
loop_
_entity_poly.entity_id
_entity_poly.type
_entity_poly.pdbx_seq_one_letter_code
_entity_poly.pdbx_strand_id
1 'polypeptide(L)'
;MNSVLAYCAKLSLIFVVGSLTNPHYVQKILLPVLVPFLNSKRQPPFQQDNARLHIVAVSIACMQHVDNLSQLTVAPQLHDNCF
;
A
#
# COMPACT_ATOMS: atom_id res chain seq x y z
N MET A 1 19.34 -6.92 16.18
CA MET A 1 17.86 -6.91 16.26
C MET A 1 17.42 -5.48 16.06
N ASN A 2 16.90 -5.11 14.88
CA ASN A 2 16.33 -3.79 14.64
C ASN A 2 14.92 -3.98 14.08
N SER A 3 13.97 -4.24 14.96
CA SER A 3 12.56 -4.34 14.62
C SER A 3 12.01 -2.91 14.49
N VAL A 4 11.84 -2.42 13.26
CA VAL A 4 11.13 -1.14 13.04
C VAL A 4 9.67 -1.47 12.76
N LEU A 5 8.85 -1.38 13.80
CA LEU A 5 7.38 -1.38 13.69
C LEU A 5 6.91 0.08 13.64
N ALA A 6 6.52 0.55 12.46
CA ALA A 6 5.82 1.81 12.31
C ALA A 6 4.30 1.57 12.37
N TYR A 7 3.73 1.70 13.57
CA TYR A 7 2.29 1.63 13.79
C TYR A 7 1.65 2.97 13.42
N CYS A 8 0.96 3.04 12.29
CA CYS A 8 0.27 4.27 11.88
C CYS A 8 -1.19 3.93 11.51
N ALA A 9 -2.07 4.08 12.51
CA ALA A 9 -3.52 3.97 12.45
C ALA A 9 -4.10 2.59 12.05
N LYS A 10 -5.20 2.22 12.72
CA LYS A 10 -6.02 1.06 12.38
C LYS A 10 -6.68 1.33 11.01
N LEU A 11 -6.10 0.80 9.94
CA LEU A 11 -6.70 0.82 8.61
C LEU A 11 -7.85 -0.19 8.54
N SER A 12 -8.86 0.12 7.72
CA SER A 12 -9.95 -0.82 7.43
C SER A 12 -9.39 -2.05 6.72
N LEU A 13 -9.58 -3.23 7.32
CA LEU A 13 -9.30 -4.50 6.65
C LEU A 13 -10.38 -4.74 5.58
N ILE A 14 -9.97 -4.80 4.32
CA ILE A 14 -10.88 -5.06 3.20
C ILE A 14 -10.79 -6.54 2.84
N PHE A 15 -11.91 -7.24 2.92
CA PHE A 15 -12.02 -8.61 2.41
C PHE A 15 -12.34 -8.57 0.92
N VAL A 16 -11.45 -9.16 0.12
CA VAL A 16 -11.68 -9.38 -1.31
C VAL A 16 -12.02 -10.84 -1.53
N VAL A 17 -13.20 -11.10 -2.06
CA VAL A 17 -13.62 -12.45 -2.44
C VAL A 17 -13.04 -12.78 -3.83
N GLY A 18 -12.30 -13.88 -3.92
CA GLY A 18 -11.64 -14.34 -5.15
C GLY A 18 -10.24 -13.74 -5.36
N SER A 19 -9.69 -13.93 -6.56
CA SER A 19 -8.32 -13.49 -6.87
C SER A 19 -8.23 -11.97 -7.05
N LEU A 20 -7.30 -11.35 -6.31
CA LEU A 20 -6.96 -9.94 -6.45
C LEU A 20 -6.06 -9.75 -7.68
N THR A 21 -6.64 -9.29 -8.77
CA THR A 21 -5.92 -8.94 -10.01
C THR A 21 -5.49 -7.47 -9.97
N ASN A 22 -4.54 -7.07 -10.82
CA ASN A 22 -4.10 -5.67 -10.91
C ASN A 22 -5.28 -4.68 -11.10
N PRO A 23 -6.22 -4.90 -12.05
CA PRO A 23 -7.36 -3.99 -12.20
C PRO A 23 -8.26 -3.96 -10.96
N HIS A 24 -8.51 -5.12 -10.32
CA HIS A 24 -9.31 -5.17 -9.09
C HIS A 24 -8.62 -4.46 -7.93
N TYR A 25 -7.29 -4.58 -7.82
CA TYR A 25 -6.51 -3.90 -6.79
C TYR A 25 -6.63 -2.38 -6.92
N VAL A 26 -6.48 -1.85 -8.13
CA VAL A 26 -6.62 -0.41 -8.39
C VAL A 26 -8.05 0.07 -8.12
N GLN A 27 -9.05 -0.61 -8.69
CA GLN A 27 -10.44 -0.16 -8.66
C GLN A 27 -11.14 -0.38 -7.32
N LYS A 28 -10.79 -1.44 -6.58
CA LYS A 28 -11.46 -1.80 -5.31
C LYS A 28 -10.70 -1.35 -4.07
N ILE A 29 -9.38 -1.13 -4.17
CA ILE A 29 -8.54 -0.80 -3.01
C ILE A 29 -7.87 0.56 -3.17
N LEU A 30 -7.03 0.74 -4.20
CA LEU A 30 -6.24 1.97 -4.32
C LEU A 30 -7.12 3.21 -4.42
N LEU A 31 -7.96 3.28 -5.46
CA LEU A 31 -8.76 4.47 -5.74
C LEU A 31 -9.85 4.77 -4.69
N PRO A 32 -10.67 3.82 -4.24
CA PRO A 32 -11.78 4.15 -3.33
C PRO A 32 -11.37 4.22 -1.85
N VAL A 33 -10.26 3.57 -1.44
CA VAL A 33 -9.90 3.49 -0.02
C VAL A 33 -8.55 4.13 0.26
N LEU A 34 -7.48 3.69 -0.42
CA LEU A 34 -6.13 4.09 -0.04
C LEU A 34 -5.83 5.54 -0.43
N VAL A 35 -6.17 5.96 -1.65
CA VAL A 35 -5.92 7.32 -2.15
C VAL A 35 -6.65 8.37 -1.28
N PRO A 36 -7.97 8.25 -1.00
CA PRO A 36 -8.66 9.18 -0.10
C PRO A 36 -8.08 9.17 1.31
N PHE A 37 -7.70 7.99 1.83
CA PHE A 37 -7.07 7.89 3.15
C PHE A 37 -5.76 8.67 3.19
N LEU A 38 -4.87 8.46 2.23
CA LEU A 38 -3.57 9.17 2.18
C LEU A 38 -3.76 10.66 1.95
N ASN A 39 -4.70 11.06 1.08
CA ASN A 39 -5.04 12.46 0.88
C ASN A 39 -5.66 13.13 2.12
N SER A 40 -6.32 12.38 3.00
CA SER A 40 -6.82 12.92 4.28
C SER A 40 -5.72 13.21 5.31
N LYS A 41 -4.50 12.70 5.10
CA LYS A 41 -3.36 12.90 6.00
C LYS A 41 -2.44 13.99 5.46
N ARG A 42 -1.81 14.73 6.36
CA ARG A 42 -0.78 15.71 5.99
C ARG A 42 0.53 14.98 5.73
N GLN A 43 0.88 14.77 4.47
CA GLN A 43 2.19 14.28 4.06
C GLN A 43 2.61 12.92 4.67
N PRO A 44 1.74 11.88 4.69
CA PRO A 44 2.10 10.61 5.30
C PRO A 44 3.23 9.92 4.54
N PRO A 45 4.22 9.32 5.24
CA PRO A 45 5.03 8.26 4.64
C PRO A 45 4.14 7.03 4.43
N PHE A 46 4.31 6.36 3.29
CA PHE A 46 3.59 5.13 2.98
C PHE A 46 4.56 4.00 2.61
N GLN A 47 4.46 2.89 3.33
CA GLN A 47 5.27 1.70 3.09
C GLN A 47 4.37 0.53 2.71
N GLN A 48 4.78 -0.20 1.67
CA GLN A 48 4.16 -1.44 1.23
C GLN A 48 5.25 -2.49 0.93
N ASP A 49 4.87 -3.77 0.91
CA ASP A 49 5.77 -4.83 0.45
C ASP A 49 5.93 -4.77 -1.10
N ASN A 50 6.84 -5.59 -1.63
CA ASN A 50 7.10 -5.66 -3.07
C ASN A 50 6.26 -6.75 -3.77
N ALA A 51 5.07 -7.11 -3.26
CA ALA A 51 4.19 -8.02 -3.99
C ALA A 51 3.86 -7.44 -5.37
N ARG A 52 3.68 -8.31 -6.36
CA ARG A 52 3.56 -7.93 -7.78
C ARG A 52 2.47 -6.88 -8.03
N LEU A 53 1.38 -6.91 -7.25
CA LEU A 53 0.27 -5.95 -7.34
C LEU A 53 0.67 -4.54 -6.91
N HIS A 54 1.66 -4.38 -6.03
CA HIS A 54 2.15 -3.10 -5.52
C HIS A 54 3.15 -2.45 -6.47
N ILE A 55 3.98 -3.27 -7.13
CA ILE A 55 5.09 -2.78 -7.96
C ILE A 55 4.76 -2.70 -9.46
N VAL A 56 3.60 -3.20 -9.90
CA VAL A 56 3.18 -3.05 -11.30
C VAL A 56 2.99 -1.56 -11.64
N ALA A 57 3.36 -1.19 -12.87
CA ALA A 57 3.36 0.20 -13.34
C ALA A 57 2.05 0.95 -13.07
N VAL A 58 0.89 0.31 -13.25
CA VAL A 58 -0.42 0.95 -13.00
C VAL A 58 -0.64 1.31 -11.53
N SER A 59 -0.17 0.47 -10.60
CA SER A 59 -0.30 0.73 -9.16
C SER A 59 0.66 1.82 -8.71
N ILE A 60 1.91 1.80 -9.20
CA ILE A 60 2.88 2.85 -8.93
C ILE A 60 2.38 4.19 -9.49
N ALA A 61 1.88 4.21 -10.72
CA ALA A 61 1.31 5.40 -11.33
C ALA A 61 0.13 5.95 -10.50
N CYS A 62 -0.76 5.08 -10.01
CA CYS A 62 -1.85 5.49 -9.12
C CYS A 62 -1.32 6.16 -7.85
N MET A 63 -0.25 5.64 -7.25
CA MET A 63 0.33 6.19 -6.02
C MET A 63 1.10 7.51 -6.25
N GLN A 64 1.69 7.70 -7.43
CA GLN A 64 2.36 8.95 -7.81
C GLN A 64 1.41 10.14 -7.97
N HIS A 65 0.10 9.89 -8.17
CA HIS A 65 -0.93 10.92 -8.28
C HIS A 65 -1.60 11.24 -6.93
N VAL A 66 -1.08 10.72 -5.80
CA VAL A 66 -1.56 11.06 -4.47
C VAL A 66 -0.94 12.38 -4.04
N ASP A 67 -1.73 13.46 -4.06
CA ASP A 67 -1.29 14.84 -3.81
C ASP A 67 -0.51 15.01 -2.50
N ASN A 68 -0.91 14.28 -1.46
CA ASN A 68 -0.32 14.40 -0.13
C ASN A 68 0.71 13.33 0.19
N LEU A 69 1.19 12.52 -0.75
CA LEU A 69 2.16 11.47 -0.42
C LEU A 69 3.59 12.05 -0.30
N SER A 70 4.19 12.01 0.89
CA SER A 70 5.56 12.53 1.08
C SER A 70 6.63 11.56 0.61
N GLN A 71 6.39 10.26 0.82
CA GLN A 71 7.29 9.20 0.39
C GLN A 71 6.53 7.90 0.16
N LEU A 72 6.83 7.23 -0.96
CA LEU A 72 6.48 5.83 -1.18
C LEU A 72 7.71 4.95 -0.97
N THR A 73 7.61 3.98 -0.06
CA THR A 73 8.65 2.98 0.17
C THR A 73 8.12 1.59 -0.17
N VAL A 74 8.83 0.89 -1.05
CA VAL A 74 8.58 -0.53 -1.34
C VAL A 74 9.67 -1.33 -0.65
N ALA A 75 9.29 -2.10 0.37
CA ALA A 75 10.22 -2.94 1.11
C ALA A 75 10.55 -4.23 0.34
N PRO A 76 11.81 -4.72 0.38
CA PRO A 76 12.13 -6.04 -0.14
C PRO A 76 11.29 -7.12 0.57
N GLN A 77 10.94 -8.21 -0.14
CA GLN A 77 10.26 -9.37 0.44
C GLN A 77 11.00 -9.76 1.73
N LEU A 78 10.32 -9.69 2.88
CA LEU A 78 10.84 -10.33 4.08
C LEU A 78 10.74 -11.84 3.81
N HIS A 79 11.89 -12.53 3.74
CA HIS A 79 11.87 -13.98 3.89
C HIS A 79 11.41 -14.24 5.33
N ASP A 80 10.15 -14.64 5.50
CA ASP A 80 9.63 -15.17 6.75
C ASP A 80 10.33 -16.51 7.05
N ASN A 81 11.54 -16.45 7.59
CA ASN A 81 12.18 -17.55 8.28
C ASN A 81 12.00 -17.37 9.79
N CYS A 82 10.76 -17.28 10.25
CA CYS A 82 10.38 -17.44 11.64
C CYS A 82 8.98 -18.08 11.67
N PHE A 83 8.95 -19.41 11.80
CA PHE A 83 7.81 -20.14 12.33
C PHE A 83 7.65 -19.84 13.83
#